data_AF-A0A7L1T0D2-F1
#
_entry.id   AF-A0A7L1T0D2-F1
#
_cell.length_a   1.000
_cell.length_b   1.000
_cell.length_c   1.000
_cell.angle_alpha   90.00
_cell.angle_beta   90.00
_cell.angle_gamma   90.00
#
_symmetry.space_group_name_H-M   'P 1'
#
loop_
_entity.id
_entity.type
_entity.pdbx_description
1 polymer ?
#
loop_
_entity_poly.entity_id
_entity_poly.type
_entity_poly.pdbx_seq_one_letter_code
_entity_poly.pdbx_strand_id
1 'polypeptide(L)'
;ADGPQLYGQRLRLLRELREQRERAAAACRERVEARRRGGEERQARAQAEWAAFQARKKAVAVFSLGRRLGGREAAVKAVDRTQARERDTEQQVREARVENIKLKHEIQNLETILKAQGELAAGQHFMDFERMKKENQKHSEKIDNLSDEILKLKKKVSNAVCILSQFKEKLQFVEAENQGRRAELMEIETVLSQKKDVLTKTKQARDRLRRNNLKLQQKCGLLGNEILLRDFEEKVDTVELLSQRLETLKHHHADLILTCRRIQKKIKEANSFI
;
A
#
# COMPACT_ATOMS: atom_id res chain seq x y z
N ALA A 1 18.60 -41.75 -17.15
CA ALA A 1 19.64 -42.71 -16.72
C ALA A 1 20.88 -42.61 -17.63
N ASP A 2 21.19 -41.42 -18.15
CA ASP A 2 22.07 -41.26 -19.32
C ASP A 2 23.43 -40.62 -18.99
N GLY A 3 23.65 -40.25 -17.73
CA GLY A 3 24.92 -39.67 -17.25
C GLY A 3 26.16 -40.52 -17.56
N PRO A 4 26.15 -41.86 -17.33
CA PRO A 4 27.30 -42.71 -17.63
C PRO A 4 27.60 -42.79 -19.14
N GLN A 5 26.55 -42.77 -19.97
CA GLN A 5 26.67 -42.86 -21.42
C GLN A 5 27.22 -41.56 -22.02
N LEU A 6 26.72 -40.40 -21.57
CA LEU A 6 27.23 -39.08 -21.96
C LEU A 6 28.68 -38.85 -21.50
N TYR A 7 29.04 -39.34 -20.32
CA TYR A 7 30.41 -39.31 -19.83
C TYR A 7 31.34 -40.19 -20.68
N GLY A 8 30.89 -41.39 -21.05
CA GLY A 8 31.61 -42.28 -21.98
C GLY A 8 31.81 -41.66 -23.36
N GLN A 9 30.79 -40.98 -23.90
CA GLN A 9 30.90 -40.25 -25.18
C GLN A 9 31.92 -39.10 -25.10
N ARG A 10 31.91 -38.31 -24.03
CA ARG A 10 32.91 -37.24 -23.80
C ARG A 10 34.33 -37.80 -23.69
N LEU A 11 34.53 -38.94 -23.03
CA LEU A 11 35.84 -39.58 -22.94
C LEU A 11 36.35 -40.07 -24.30
N ARG A 12 35.48 -40.58 -25.17
CA ARG A 12 35.84 -40.97 -26.55
C ARG A 12 36.24 -39.74 -27.37
N LEU A 13 35.43 -38.68 -27.32
CA LEU A 13 35.75 -37.42 -27.99
C LEU A 13 37.10 -36.86 -27.53
N LEU A 14 37.39 -36.90 -26.23
CA LEU A 14 38.68 -36.46 -25.69
C LEU A 14 39.85 -37.33 -26.19
N ARG A 15 39.67 -38.64 -26.36
CA ARG A 15 40.69 -39.51 -26.96
C ARG A 15 40.91 -39.18 -28.42
N GLU A 16 39.83 -39.02 -29.19
CA GLU A 16 39.89 -38.64 -30.60
C GLU A 16 40.61 -37.29 -30.79
N LEU A 17 40.29 -36.30 -29.96
CA LEU A 17 40.95 -34.99 -29.97
C LEU A 17 42.44 -35.08 -29.61
N ARG A 18 42.82 -35.98 -28.68
CA ARG A 18 44.23 -36.23 -28.33
C ARG A 18 44.97 -36.88 -29.51
N GLU A 19 44.41 -37.92 -30.10
CA GLU A 19 44.99 -38.58 -31.28
C GLU A 19 45.13 -37.63 -32.46
N GLN A 20 44.12 -36.77 -32.70
CA GLN A 20 44.19 -35.74 -33.72
C GLN A 20 45.31 -34.74 -33.45
N ARG A 21 45.48 -34.29 -32.19
CA ARG A 21 46.60 -33.42 -31.81
C ARG A 21 47.95 -34.10 -32.00
N GLU A 22 48.08 -35.37 -31.65
CA GLU A 22 49.32 -36.12 -31.81
C GLU A 22 49.67 -36.33 -33.29
N ARG A 23 48.70 -36.69 -34.13
CA ARG A 23 48.87 -36.80 -35.58
C ARG A 23 49.25 -35.46 -36.21
N ALA A 24 48.58 -34.38 -35.82
CA ALA A 24 48.91 -33.03 -36.28
C ALA A 24 50.32 -32.61 -35.84
N ALA A 25 50.72 -32.91 -34.59
CA ALA A 25 52.06 -32.64 -34.09
C ALA A 25 53.13 -33.46 -34.83
N ALA A 26 52.86 -34.73 -35.13
CA ALA A 26 53.75 -35.57 -35.93
C ALA A 26 53.93 -35.02 -37.36
N ALA A 27 52.84 -34.69 -38.04
CA ALA A 27 52.89 -34.09 -39.37
C ALA A 27 53.64 -32.74 -39.38
N CYS A 28 53.45 -31.90 -38.36
CA CYS A 28 54.21 -30.66 -38.21
C CYS A 28 55.71 -30.93 -38.03
N ARG A 29 56.09 -31.91 -37.19
CA ARG A 29 57.49 -32.29 -37.00
C ARG A 29 58.14 -32.76 -38.30
N GLU A 30 57.48 -33.63 -39.06
CA GLU A 30 57.96 -34.10 -40.35
C GLU A 30 58.17 -32.95 -41.36
N ARG A 31 57.22 -32.00 -41.41
CA ARG A 31 57.34 -30.82 -42.28
C ARG A 31 58.51 -29.91 -41.88
N VAL A 32 58.76 -29.75 -40.57
CA VAL A 32 59.89 -28.99 -40.06
C VAL A 32 61.21 -29.66 -40.45
N GLU A 33 61.32 -30.97 -40.24
CA GLU A 33 62.52 -31.74 -40.60
C GLU A 33 62.78 -31.74 -42.11
N ALA A 34 61.75 -31.92 -42.94
CA ALA A 34 61.87 -31.84 -44.39
C ALA A 34 62.36 -30.45 -44.86
N ARG A 35 61.81 -29.37 -44.27
CA ARG A 35 62.26 -28.00 -44.57
C ARG A 35 63.69 -27.75 -44.10
N ARG A 36 64.07 -28.28 -42.94
CA ARG A 36 65.42 -28.19 -42.39
C ARG A 36 66.43 -28.85 -43.32
N ARG A 37 66.20 -30.11 -43.71
CA ARG A 37 67.05 -30.84 -44.66
C ARG A 37 67.20 -30.10 -45.98
N GLY A 38 66.08 -29.65 -46.56
CA GLY A 38 66.13 -28.86 -47.79
C GLY A 38 66.85 -27.51 -47.63
N GLY A 39 66.82 -26.93 -46.44
CA GLY A 39 67.59 -25.73 -46.09
C GLY A 39 69.10 -26.01 -46.03
N GLU A 40 69.49 -27.07 -45.33
CA GLU A 40 70.90 -27.52 -45.22
C GLU A 40 71.49 -27.84 -46.59
N GLU A 41 70.76 -28.54 -47.47
CA GLU A 41 71.19 -28.84 -48.84
C GLU A 41 71.39 -27.57 -49.67
N ARG A 42 70.43 -26.63 -49.64
CA ARG A 42 70.55 -25.35 -50.36
C ARG A 42 71.72 -24.53 -49.83
N GLN A 43 71.93 -24.52 -48.52
CA GLN A 43 73.05 -23.82 -47.90
C GLN A 43 74.38 -24.42 -48.34
N ALA A 44 74.50 -25.76 -48.35
CA ALA A 44 75.70 -26.43 -48.80
C ALA A 44 76.03 -26.13 -50.27
N ARG A 45 75.02 -26.14 -51.15
CA ARG A 45 75.18 -25.76 -52.57
C ARG A 45 75.64 -24.31 -52.72
N ALA A 46 74.98 -23.38 -52.03
CA ALA A 46 75.33 -21.97 -52.07
C ALA A 46 76.76 -21.71 -51.54
N GLN A 47 77.17 -22.41 -50.48
CA GLN A 47 78.54 -22.33 -49.95
C GLN A 47 79.58 -22.85 -50.94
N ALA A 48 79.30 -23.96 -51.63
CA ALA A 48 80.20 -24.51 -52.65
C ALA A 48 80.36 -23.56 -53.84
N GLU A 49 79.25 -23.02 -54.36
CA GLU A 49 79.26 -22.03 -55.45
C GLU A 49 79.99 -20.75 -55.02
N TRP A 50 79.74 -20.27 -53.80
CA TRP A 50 80.43 -19.11 -53.24
C TRP A 50 81.93 -19.31 -53.09
N ALA A 51 82.36 -20.48 -52.61
CA ALA A 51 83.77 -20.83 -52.50
C ALA A 51 84.45 -20.86 -53.87
N ALA A 52 83.80 -21.45 -54.88
CA ALA A 52 84.29 -21.46 -56.25
C ALA A 52 84.41 -20.04 -56.84
N PHE A 53 83.40 -19.18 -56.62
CA PHE A 53 83.44 -17.78 -57.03
C PHE A 53 84.59 -17.01 -56.35
N GLN A 54 84.77 -17.19 -55.04
CA GLN A 54 85.85 -16.53 -54.29
C GLN A 54 87.25 -16.99 -54.74
N ALA A 55 87.40 -18.28 -55.07
CA ALA A 55 88.65 -18.81 -55.64
C ALA A 55 88.93 -18.19 -57.01
N ARG A 56 87.92 -18.06 -57.88
CA ARG A 56 88.05 -17.40 -59.19
C ARG A 56 88.37 -15.91 -59.05
N LYS A 57 87.68 -15.19 -58.15
CA LYS A 57 87.96 -13.78 -57.82
C LYS A 57 89.42 -13.60 -57.37
N LYS A 58 89.90 -14.47 -56.47
CA LYS A 58 91.28 -14.47 -55.98
C LYS A 58 92.28 -14.70 -57.13
N ALA A 59 92.05 -15.68 -57.99
CA ALA A 59 92.94 -15.99 -59.11
C ALA A 59 93.08 -14.81 -60.08
N VAL A 60 91.97 -14.17 -60.46
CA VAL A 60 91.96 -12.99 -61.35
C VAL A 60 92.65 -11.80 -60.69
N ALA A 61 92.36 -11.54 -59.40
CA ALA A 61 92.97 -10.43 -58.67
C ALA A 61 94.49 -10.60 -58.53
N VAL A 62 94.97 -11.79 -58.16
CA VAL A 62 96.41 -12.09 -58.04
C VAL A 62 97.12 -11.96 -59.39
N PHE A 63 96.51 -12.42 -60.49
CA PHE A 63 97.07 -12.27 -61.84
C PHE A 63 97.22 -10.80 -62.24
N SER A 64 96.18 -9.98 -61.99
CA SER A 64 96.18 -8.55 -62.32
C SER A 64 97.15 -7.72 -61.48
N LEU A 65 97.28 -8.04 -60.18
CA LEU A 65 98.11 -7.31 -59.22
C LEU A 65 99.57 -7.79 -59.17
N GLY A 66 99.86 -9.02 -59.60
CA GLY A 66 101.20 -9.60 -59.57
C GLY A 66 102.23 -8.80 -60.38
N ARG A 67 101.81 -8.16 -61.48
CA ARG A 67 102.67 -7.27 -62.27
C ARG A 67 102.87 -5.89 -61.63
N ARG A 68 101.93 -5.42 -60.79
CA ARG A 68 101.92 -4.07 -60.20
C ARG A 68 102.58 -4.00 -58.82
N LEU A 69 102.52 -5.08 -58.04
CA LEU A 69 102.97 -5.10 -56.64
C LEU A 69 104.32 -5.82 -56.43
N GLY A 70 105.11 -5.97 -57.49
CA GLY A 70 106.47 -6.51 -57.39
C GLY A 70 106.57 -8.03 -57.22
N GLY A 71 105.53 -8.80 -57.58
CA GLY A 71 105.55 -10.26 -57.57
C GLY A 71 104.25 -10.92 -57.15
N ARG A 72 104.13 -12.23 -57.45
CA ARG A 72 102.93 -13.03 -57.15
C ARG A 72 102.65 -13.11 -55.65
N GLU A 73 103.66 -13.23 -54.81
CA GLU A 73 103.48 -13.35 -53.35
C GLU A 73 102.95 -12.08 -52.69
N ALA A 74 103.44 -10.91 -53.11
CA ALA A 74 102.95 -9.62 -52.62
C ALA A 74 101.48 -9.40 -53.01
N ALA A 75 101.11 -9.78 -54.24
CA ALA A 75 99.73 -9.74 -54.72
C ALA A 75 98.81 -10.72 -53.97
N VAL A 76 99.26 -11.95 -53.68
CA VAL A 76 98.50 -12.92 -52.88
C VAL A 76 98.22 -12.36 -51.48
N LYS A 77 99.23 -11.82 -50.79
CA LYS A 77 99.07 -11.24 -49.44
C LYS A 77 98.09 -10.05 -49.43
N ALA A 78 98.13 -9.19 -50.44
CA ALA A 78 97.21 -8.05 -50.55
C ALA A 78 95.75 -8.49 -50.82
N VAL A 79 95.56 -9.46 -51.71
CA VAL A 79 94.23 -10.03 -52.01
C VAL A 79 93.67 -10.80 -50.82
N ASP A 80 94.50 -11.54 -50.08
CA ASP A 80 94.04 -12.25 -48.88
C ASP A 80 93.60 -11.30 -47.77
N ARG A 81 94.32 -10.20 -47.55
CA ARG A 81 93.91 -9.16 -46.59
C ARG A 81 92.58 -8.52 -46.95
N THR A 82 92.34 -8.25 -48.24
CA THR A 82 91.08 -7.65 -48.70
C THR A 82 89.93 -8.64 -48.64
N GLN A 83 90.12 -9.89 -49.08
CA GLN A 83 89.11 -10.95 -48.96
C GLN A 83 88.77 -11.28 -47.50
N ALA A 84 89.74 -11.25 -46.58
CA ALA A 84 89.45 -11.42 -45.16
C ALA A 84 88.53 -10.30 -44.63
N ARG A 85 88.84 -9.03 -44.93
CA ARG A 85 88.00 -7.89 -44.54
C ARG A 85 86.60 -7.92 -45.18
N GLU A 86 86.49 -8.35 -46.43
CA GLU A 86 85.20 -8.55 -47.09
C GLU A 86 84.38 -9.64 -46.38
N ARG A 87 85.01 -10.74 -45.97
CA ARG A 87 84.32 -11.83 -45.24
C ARG A 87 83.83 -11.37 -43.87
N ASP A 88 84.65 -10.62 -43.14
CA ASP A 88 84.28 -10.12 -41.81
C ASP A 88 83.09 -9.15 -41.89
N THR A 89 83.14 -8.22 -42.85
CA THR A 89 82.03 -7.27 -43.07
C THR A 89 80.77 -7.99 -43.56
N GLU A 90 80.90 -8.98 -44.45
CA GLU A 90 79.74 -9.73 -44.93
C GLU A 90 79.12 -10.61 -43.84
N GLN A 91 79.93 -11.15 -42.92
CA GLN A 91 79.43 -11.88 -41.75
C GLN A 91 78.62 -10.95 -40.83
N GLN A 92 79.15 -9.76 -40.53
CA GLN A 92 78.42 -8.75 -39.73
C GLN A 92 77.10 -8.34 -40.38
N VAL A 93 77.09 -8.15 -41.70
CA VAL A 93 75.86 -7.82 -42.45
C VAL A 93 74.85 -8.97 -42.40
N ARG A 94 75.30 -10.23 -42.49
CA ARG A 94 74.42 -11.40 -42.37
C ARG A 94 73.81 -11.50 -40.97
N GLU A 95 74.60 -11.32 -39.93
CA GLU A 95 74.13 -11.31 -38.54
C GLU A 95 73.08 -10.21 -38.33
N ALA A 96 73.39 -8.98 -38.72
CA ALA A 96 72.46 -7.85 -38.64
C ALA A 96 71.18 -8.07 -39.45
N ARG A 97 71.24 -8.73 -40.62
CA ARG A 97 70.05 -9.08 -41.41
C ARG A 97 69.17 -10.10 -40.70
N VAL A 98 69.77 -11.13 -40.11
CA VAL A 98 69.02 -12.13 -39.34
C VAL A 98 68.34 -11.48 -38.14
N GLU A 99 69.04 -10.61 -37.41
CA GLU A 99 68.45 -9.84 -36.30
C GLU A 99 67.33 -8.91 -36.78
N ASN A 100 67.51 -8.20 -37.89
CA ASN A 100 66.47 -7.34 -38.45
C ASN A 100 65.21 -8.14 -38.83
N ILE A 101 65.40 -9.34 -39.40
CA ILE A 101 64.28 -10.24 -39.72
C ILE A 101 63.58 -10.68 -38.43
N LYS A 102 64.32 -11.08 -37.39
CA LYS A 102 63.73 -11.47 -36.10
C LYS A 102 62.91 -10.34 -35.49
N LEU A 103 63.48 -9.14 -35.40
CA LEU A 103 62.82 -7.95 -34.86
C LEU A 103 61.57 -7.58 -35.65
N LYS A 104 61.61 -7.66 -36.98
CA LYS A 104 60.41 -7.43 -37.82
C LYS A 104 59.27 -8.41 -37.51
N HIS A 105 59.58 -9.69 -37.33
CA HIS A 105 58.56 -10.68 -36.96
C HIS A 105 58.02 -10.42 -35.55
N GLU A 106 58.89 -10.04 -34.61
CA GLU A 106 58.47 -9.72 -33.24
C GLU A 106 57.56 -8.48 -33.19
N ILE A 107 57.90 -7.43 -33.92
CA ILE A 107 57.05 -6.24 -34.08
C ILE A 107 55.69 -6.63 -34.67
N GLN A 108 55.66 -7.39 -35.76
CA GLN A 108 54.41 -7.84 -36.37
C GLN A 108 53.56 -8.66 -35.38
N ASN A 109 54.18 -9.56 -34.62
CA ASN A 109 53.48 -10.35 -33.61
C ASN A 109 52.89 -9.44 -32.52
N LEU A 110 53.68 -8.51 -31.97
CA LEU A 110 53.22 -7.57 -30.96
C LEU A 110 52.08 -6.68 -31.49
N GLU A 111 52.18 -6.17 -32.73
CA GLU A 111 51.11 -5.41 -33.37
C GLU A 111 49.81 -6.20 -33.50
N THR A 112 49.88 -7.48 -33.88
CA THR A 112 48.67 -8.33 -33.98
C THR A 112 48.02 -8.58 -32.62
N ILE A 113 48.83 -8.81 -31.58
CA ILE A 113 48.34 -8.99 -30.20
C ILE A 113 47.68 -7.70 -29.71
N LEU A 114 48.32 -6.56 -29.95
CA LEU A 114 47.86 -5.26 -29.48
C LEU A 114 46.57 -4.83 -30.18
N LYS A 115 46.43 -5.12 -31.48
CA LYS A 115 45.17 -4.96 -32.23
C LYS A 115 44.05 -5.82 -31.65
N ALA A 116 44.30 -7.12 -31.44
CA ALA A 116 43.30 -8.02 -30.88
C ALA A 116 42.85 -7.59 -29.47
N GLN A 117 43.79 -7.14 -28.63
CA GLN A 117 43.46 -6.61 -27.30
C GLN A 117 42.65 -5.30 -27.38
N GLY A 118 43.00 -4.40 -28.31
CA GLY A 118 42.25 -3.16 -28.53
C GLY A 118 40.82 -3.40 -28.98
N GLU A 119 40.60 -4.32 -29.92
CA GLU A 119 39.27 -4.71 -30.39
C GLU A 119 38.42 -5.34 -29.28
N LEU A 120 39.02 -6.21 -28.47
CA LEU A 120 38.35 -6.81 -27.30
C LEU A 120 37.96 -5.76 -26.25
N ALA A 121 38.88 -4.84 -25.92
CA ALA A 121 38.61 -3.77 -24.97
C ALA A 121 37.52 -2.81 -25.47
N ALA A 122 37.57 -2.43 -26.74
CA ALA A 122 36.53 -1.61 -27.38
C ALA A 122 35.17 -2.31 -27.38
N GLY A 123 35.13 -3.62 -27.66
CA GLY A 123 33.91 -4.44 -27.58
C GLY A 123 33.36 -4.52 -26.15
N GLN A 124 34.22 -4.66 -25.15
CA GLN A 124 33.82 -4.64 -23.74
C GLN A 124 33.23 -3.28 -23.34
N HIS A 125 33.91 -2.17 -23.64
CA HIS A 125 33.41 -0.83 -23.37
C HIS A 125 32.06 -0.56 -24.06
N PHE A 126 31.89 -1.04 -25.30
CA PHE A 126 30.63 -0.95 -26.02
C PHE A 126 29.50 -1.72 -25.31
N MET A 127 29.76 -2.95 -24.87
CA MET A 127 28.78 -3.75 -24.11
C MET A 127 28.40 -3.09 -22.79
N ASP A 128 29.37 -2.53 -22.06
CA ASP A 128 29.12 -1.85 -20.79
C ASP A 128 28.31 -0.56 -21.00
N PHE A 129 28.60 0.19 -22.06
CA PHE A 129 27.81 1.35 -22.45
C PHE A 129 26.35 0.99 -22.79
N GLU A 130 26.15 -0.03 -23.63
CA GLU A 130 24.79 -0.51 -23.99
C GLU A 130 24.03 -1.06 -22.77
N ARG A 131 24.72 -1.68 -21.81
CA ARG A 131 24.13 -2.09 -20.53
C ARG A 131 23.65 -0.88 -19.73
N MET A 132 24.52 0.11 -19.52
CA MET A 132 24.15 1.33 -18.79
C MET A 132 22.99 2.06 -19.44
N LYS A 133 22.94 2.10 -20.78
CA LYS A 133 21.82 2.69 -21.53
C LYS A 133 20.50 1.97 -21.25
N LYS A 134 20.49 0.64 -21.26
CA LYS A 134 19.30 -0.16 -20.91
C LYS A 134 18.87 0.02 -19.46
N GLU A 135 19.82 0.06 -18.53
CA GLU A 135 19.53 0.31 -17.12
C GLU A 135 18.93 1.69 -16.90
N ASN A 136 19.50 2.73 -17.52
CA ASN A 136 18.99 4.09 -17.42
C ASN A 136 17.58 4.21 -18.00
N GLN A 137 17.33 3.57 -19.16
CA GLN A 137 15.99 3.50 -19.76
C GLN A 137 14.98 2.84 -18.81
N LYS A 138 15.34 1.71 -18.20
CA LYS A 138 14.50 1.02 -17.21
C LYS A 138 14.22 1.87 -15.97
N HIS A 139 15.20 2.63 -15.51
CA HIS A 139 15.01 3.57 -14.40
C HIS A 139 14.09 4.72 -14.78
N SER A 140 14.24 5.29 -15.98
CA SER A 140 13.35 6.33 -16.50
C SER A 140 11.91 5.85 -16.57
N GLU A 141 11.66 4.67 -17.16
CA GLU A 141 10.33 4.07 -17.22
C GLU A 141 9.72 3.85 -15.84
N LYS A 142 10.53 3.46 -14.85
CA LYS A 142 10.06 3.30 -13.47
C LYS A 142 9.66 4.64 -12.84
N ILE A 143 10.43 5.70 -13.11
CA ILE A 143 10.12 7.06 -12.64
C ILE A 143 8.80 7.55 -13.25
N ASP A 144 8.60 7.31 -14.55
CA ASP A 144 7.39 7.73 -15.25
C ASP A 144 6.15 7.00 -14.69
N ASN A 145 6.24 5.68 -14.52
CA ASN A 145 5.16 4.87 -13.91
C ASN A 145 4.80 5.35 -12.50
N LEU A 146 5.79 5.60 -11.65
CA LEU A 146 5.57 6.12 -10.30
C LEU A 146 4.98 7.53 -10.32
N SER A 147 5.41 8.37 -11.25
CA SER A 147 4.85 9.72 -11.42
C SER A 147 3.38 9.69 -11.80
N ASP A 148 3.00 8.78 -12.69
CA ASP A 148 1.60 8.54 -13.07
C ASP A 148 0.76 8.02 -11.90
N GLU A 149 1.30 7.10 -11.09
CA GLU A 149 0.65 6.63 -9.87
C GLU A 149 0.45 7.74 -8.85
N ILE A 150 1.47 8.58 -8.61
CA ILE A 150 1.36 9.76 -7.75
C ILE A 150 0.26 10.69 -8.25
N LEU A 151 0.18 10.93 -9.56
CA LEU A 151 -0.84 11.79 -10.15
C LEU A 151 -2.25 11.21 -9.98
N LYS A 152 -2.41 9.89 -10.15
CA LYS A 152 -3.67 9.18 -9.86
C LYS A 152 -4.07 9.30 -8.38
N LEU A 153 -3.12 9.15 -7.46
CA LEU A 153 -3.36 9.30 -6.02
C LEU A 153 -3.73 10.74 -5.65
N LYS A 154 -3.02 11.74 -6.18
CA LYS A 154 -3.37 13.16 -5.98
C LYS A 154 -4.79 13.47 -6.43
N LYS A 155 -5.23 12.94 -7.58
CA LYS A 155 -6.62 13.06 -8.05
C LYS A 155 -7.62 12.42 -7.08
N LYS A 156 -7.34 11.20 -6.59
CA LYS A 156 -8.18 10.53 -5.59
C LYS A 156 -8.30 11.33 -4.30
N VAL A 157 -7.19 11.88 -3.79
CA VAL A 157 -7.17 12.73 -2.59
C VAL A 157 -7.99 14.00 -2.81
N SER A 158 -7.81 14.68 -3.95
CA SER A 158 -8.58 15.89 -4.27
C SER A 158 -10.08 15.61 -4.34
N ASN A 159 -10.49 14.50 -4.98
CA ASN A 159 -11.89 14.08 -5.02
C ASN A 159 -12.43 13.78 -3.62
N ALA A 160 -11.66 13.08 -2.78
CA ALA A 160 -12.06 12.78 -1.41
C ALA A 160 -12.22 14.05 -0.58
N VAL A 161 -11.32 15.02 -0.71
CA VAL A 161 -11.42 16.33 -0.03
C VAL A 161 -12.67 17.09 -0.49
N CYS A 162 -12.98 17.09 -1.79
CA CYS A 162 -14.20 17.71 -2.32
C CYS A 162 -15.45 17.06 -1.73
N ILE A 163 -15.52 15.73 -1.73
CA ILE A 163 -16.63 14.96 -1.15
C ILE A 163 -16.76 15.26 0.35
N LEU A 164 -15.66 15.23 1.11
CA LEU A 164 -15.65 15.55 2.53
C LEU A 164 -16.13 16.99 2.81
N SER A 165 -15.78 17.95 1.96
CA SER A 165 -16.29 19.33 2.07
C SER A 165 -17.82 19.37 1.90
N GLN A 166 -18.35 18.69 0.89
CA GLN A 166 -19.80 18.60 0.68
C GLN A 166 -20.52 17.93 1.87
N PHE A 167 -19.94 16.87 2.44
CA PHE A 167 -20.49 16.22 3.63
C PHE A 167 -20.44 17.14 4.86
N LYS A 168 -19.36 17.90 5.03
CA LYS A 168 -19.24 18.88 6.12
C LYS A 168 -20.31 19.96 6.02
N GLU A 169 -20.56 20.50 4.83
CA GLU A 169 -21.62 21.49 4.60
C GLU A 169 -23.00 20.92 4.90
N LYS A 170 -23.31 19.70 4.41
CA LYS A 170 -24.57 19.02 4.71
C LYS A 170 -24.74 18.76 6.21
N LEU A 171 -23.67 18.36 6.91
CA LEU A 171 -23.71 18.13 8.34
C LEU A 171 -24.03 19.43 9.09
N GLN A 172 -23.34 20.52 8.76
CA GLN A 172 -23.58 21.84 9.37
C GLN A 172 -25.02 22.31 9.14
N PHE A 173 -25.57 22.08 7.95
CA PHE A 173 -26.97 22.39 7.64
C PHE A 173 -27.94 21.59 8.52
N VAL A 174 -27.74 20.26 8.62
CA VAL A 174 -28.59 19.39 9.45
C VAL A 174 -28.45 19.71 10.94
N GLU A 175 -27.26 20.04 11.41
CA GLU A 175 -27.02 20.46 12.79
C GLU A 175 -27.77 21.75 13.13
N ALA A 176 -27.74 22.74 12.24
CA ALA A 176 -28.49 23.99 12.40
C ALA A 176 -30.01 23.74 12.45
N GLU A 177 -30.53 22.88 11.58
CA GLU A 177 -31.95 22.51 11.57
C GLU A 177 -32.36 21.76 12.85
N ASN A 178 -31.50 20.86 13.34
CA ASN A 178 -31.71 20.14 14.60
C ASN A 178 -31.71 21.09 15.81
N GLN A 179 -30.81 22.08 15.84
CA GLN A 179 -30.82 23.12 16.86
C GLN A 179 -32.13 23.93 16.83
N GLY A 180 -32.63 24.29 15.64
CA GLY A 180 -33.93 24.95 15.48
C GLY A 180 -35.09 24.11 16.05
N ARG A 181 -35.18 22.84 15.65
CA ARG A 181 -36.21 21.92 16.17
C ARG A 181 -36.12 21.71 17.68
N ARG A 182 -34.91 21.68 18.26
CA ARG A 182 -34.74 21.59 19.72
C ARG A 182 -35.26 22.84 20.43
N ALA A 183 -35.07 24.02 19.86
CA ALA A 183 -35.64 25.25 20.40
C ALA A 183 -37.17 25.21 20.35
N GLU A 184 -37.76 24.82 19.22
CA GLU A 184 -39.22 24.66 19.07
C GLU A 184 -39.79 23.65 20.09
N LEU A 185 -39.12 22.50 20.29
CA LEU A 185 -39.52 21.52 21.29
C LEU A 185 -39.49 22.11 22.70
N MET A 186 -38.44 22.85 23.04
CA MET A 186 -38.32 23.50 24.35
C MET A 186 -39.46 24.52 24.57
N GLU A 187 -39.78 25.32 23.56
CA GLU A 187 -40.91 26.24 23.61
C GLU A 187 -42.24 25.50 23.86
N ILE A 188 -42.50 24.43 23.11
CA ILE A 188 -43.72 23.61 23.28
C ILE A 188 -43.76 22.99 24.69
N GLU A 189 -42.64 22.49 25.20
CA GLU A 189 -42.55 21.93 26.55
C GLU A 189 -42.85 22.99 27.62
N THR A 190 -42.37 24.22 27.46
CA THR A 190 -42.67 25.32 28.38
C THR A 190 -44.17 25.65 28.37
N VAL A 191 -44.79 25.75 27.19
CA VAL A 191 -46.23 25.99 27.05
C VAL A 191 -47.02 24.84 27.66
N LEU A 192 -46.62 23.59 27.39
CA LEU A 192 -47.27 22.41 27.96
C LEU A 192 -47.21 22.41 29.48
N SER A 193 -46.06 22.77 30.07
CA SER A 193 -45.88 22.90 31.51
C SER A 193 -46.83 23.95 32.10
N GLN A 194 -46.89 25.14 31.49
CA GLN A 194 -47.83 26.20 31.90
C GLN A 194 -49.29 25.74 31.80
N LYS A 195 -49.67 25.03 30.74
CA LYS A 195 -51.03 24.49 30.59
C LYS A 195 -51.34 23.41 31.64
N LYS A 196 -50.37 22.55 31.98
CA LYS A 196 -50.51 21.56 33.06
C LYS A 196 -50.72 22.23 34.42
N ASP A 197 -50.01 23.32 34.71
CA ASP A 197 -50.19 24.09 35.95
C ASP A 197 -51.58 24.73 36.03
N VAL A 198 -52.03 25.36 34.95
CA VAL A 198 -53.38 25.96 34.86
C VAL A 198 -54.45 24.88 35.03
N LEU A 199 -54.30 23.72 34.38
CA LEU A 199 -55.21 22.59 34.52
C LEU A 199 -55.26 22.08 35.96
N THR A 200 -54.12 22.01 36.64
CA THR A 200 -54.04 21.57 38.03
C THR A 200 -54.74 22.56 38.96
N LYS A 201 -54.49 23.87 38.81
CA LYS A 201 -55.15 24.93 39.58
C LYS A 201 -56.68 24.93 39.37
N THR A 202 -57.13 24.79 38.13
CA THR A 202 -58.57 24.75 37.80
C THR A 202 -59.25 23.49 38.34
N LYS A 203 -58.61 22.32 38.27
CA LYS A 203 -59.09 21.09 38.93
C LYS A 203 -59.22 21.27 40.43
N GLN A 204 -58.22 21.84 41.10
CA GLN A 204 -58.27 22.13 42.53
C GLN A 204 -59.41 23.09 42.90
N ALA A 205 -59.62 24.15 42.10
CA ALA A 205 -60.72 25.10 42.30
C ALA A 205 -62.09 24.41 42.15
N ARG A 206 -62.27 23.61 41.09
CA ARG A 206 -63.46 22.77 40.89
C ARG A 206 -63.71 21.85 42.08
N ASP A 207 -62.67 21.17 42.57
CA ASP A 207 -62.79 20.22 43.69
C ASP A 207 -63.06 20.94 45.02
N ARG A 208 -62.59 22.18 45.20
CA ARG A 208 -62.98 23.05 46.32
C ARG A 208 -64.45 23.45 46.24
N LEU A 209 -64.92 23.87 45.06
CA LEU A 209 -66.33 24.20 44.83
C LEU A 209 -67.25 23.00 45.07
N ARG A 210 -66.88 21.81 44.57
CA ARG A 210 -67.61 20.56 44.86
C ARG A 210 -67.72 20.27 46.36
N ARG A 211 -66.60 20.38 47.10
CA ARG A 211 -66.60 20.21 48.56
C ARG A 211 -67.46 21.25 49.27
N ASN A 212 -67.41 22.51 48.85
CA ASN A 212 -68.24 23.58 49.43
C ASN A 212 -69.72 23.37 49.13
N ASN A 213 -70.07 22.98 47.90
CA ASN A 213 -71.44 22.68 47.51
C ASN A 213 -72.01 21.52 48.33
N LEU A 214 -71.23 20.44 48.52
CA LEU A 214 -71.62 19.33 49.38
C LEU A 214 -71.84 19.78 50.84
N LYS A 215 -70.93 20.60 51.39
CA LYS A 215 -71.09 21.16 52.74
C LYS A 215 -72.31 22.06 52.87
N LEU A 216 -72.61 22.87 51.87
CA LEU A 216 -73.80 23.72 51.84
C LEU A 216 -75.05 22.85 51.79
N GLN A 217 -75.09 21.83 50.92
CA GLN A 217 -76.20 20.89 50.86
C GLN A 217 -76.43 20.18 52.21
N GLN A 218 -75.35 19.77 52.89
CA GLN A 218 -75.43 19.21 54.25
C GLN A 218 -75.98 20.21 55.27
N LYS A 219 -75.54 21.49 55.23
CA LYS A 219 -76.03 22.54 56.15
C LYS A 219 -77.49 22.93 55.88
N CYS A 220 -77.92 22.89 54.63
CA CYS A 220 -79.29 23.21 54.26
C CYS A 220 -80.30 22.15 54.74
N GLY A 221 -79.87 20.95 55.15
CA GLY A 221 -80.75 19.96 55.79
C GLY A 221 -82.03 19.71 54.99
N LEU A 222 -83.18 19.91 55.62
CA LEU A 222 -84.50 19.78 54.99
C LEU A 222 -84.80 20.89 53.96
N LEU A 223 -84.17 22.06 54.07
CA LEU A 223 -84.43 23.23 53.22
C LEU A 223 -84.11 22.97 51.74
N GLY A 224 -83.26 21.98 51.45
CA GLY A 224 -82.93 21.58 50.09
C GLY A 224 -83.88 20.55 49.47
N ASN A 225 -84.82 20.00 50.24
CA ASN A 225 -85.79 19.00 49.78
C ASN A 225 -87.22 19.51 50.03
N GLU A 226 -87.78 20.19 49.02
CA GLU A 226 -89.13 20.77 49.07
C GLU A 226 -90.22 19.74 49.42
N ILE A 227 -90.07 18.49 48.97
CA ILE A 227 -91.03 17.43 49.24
C ILE A 227 -91.07 17.09 50.74
N LEU A 228 -89.90 16.90 51.36
CA LEU A 228 -89.82 16.59 52.80
C LEU A 228 -90.26 17.78 53.66
N LEU A 229 -90.03 19.01 53.20
CA LEU A 229 -90.51 20.23 53.84
C LEU A 229 -92.04 20.29 53.85
N ARG A 230 -92.68 20.10 52.69
CA ARG A 230 -94.15 20.08 52.60
C ARG A 230 -94.75 18.96 53.45
N ASP A 231 -94.17 17.76 53.41
CA ASP A 231 -94.61 16.68 54.27
C ASP A 231 -94.47 17.05 55.75
N PHE A 232 -93.39 17.73 56.16
CA PHE A 232 -93.21 18.17 57.53
C PHE A 232 -94.24 19.23 57.94
N GLU A 233 -94.52 20.21 57.07
CA GLU A 233 -95.58 21.20 57.27
C GLU A 233 -96.94 20.52 57.45
N GLU A 234 -97.31 19.61 56.54
CA GLU A 234 -98.55 18.84 56.67
C GLU A 234 -98.60 18.02 57.96
N LYS A 235 -97.49 17.41 58.39
CA LYS A 235 -97.44 16.69 59.66
C LYS A 235 -97.62 17.62 60.85
N VAL A 236 -96.99 18.80 60.87
CA VAL A 236 -97.18 19.80 61.92
C VAL A 236 -98.66 20.23 61.98
N ASP A 237 -99.26 20.56 60.83
CA ASP A 237 -100.69 20.90 60.75
C ASP A 237 -101.58 19.77 61.29
N THR A 238 -101.27 18.51 60.94
CA THR A 238 -102.02 17.37 61.48
C THR A 238 -101.85 17.20 62.99
N VAL A 239 -100.66 17.46 63.53
CA VAL A 239 -100.39 17.39 64.98
C VAL A 239 -101.11 18.51 65.72
N GLU A 240 -101.15 19.72 65.18
CA GLU A 240 -101.93 20.82 65.75
C GLU A 240 -103.42 20.49 65.78
N LEU A 241 -103.96 19.97 64.67
CA LEU A 241 -105.35 19.54 64.59
C LEU A 241 -105.67 18.43 65.61
N LEU A 242 -104.78 17.44 65.74
CA LEU A 242 -104.93 16.36 66.73
C LEU A 242 -104.83 16.88 68.16
N SER A 243 -103.96 17.85 68.44
CA SER A 243 -103.80 18.48 69.75
C SER A 243 -105.05 19.28 70.13
N GLN A 244 -105.62 20.04 69.20
CA GLN A 244 -106.90 20.73 69.39
C GLN A 244 -108.01 19.72 69.68
N ARG A 245 -108.09 18.61 68.91
CA ARG A 245 -109.03 17.52 69.20
C ARG A 245 -108.84 16.94 70.59
N LEU A 246 -107.60 16.70 71.00
CA LEU A 246 -107.28 16.17 72.32
C LEU A 246 -107.70 17.14 73.43
N GLU A 247 -107.51 18.44 73.25
CA GLU A 247 -108.02 19.45 74.19
C GLU A 247 -109.55 19.49 74.23
N THR A 248 -110.25 19.42 73.08
CA THR A 248 -111.72 19.31 73.09
C THR A 248 -112.20 18.04 73.79
N LEU A 249 -111.47 16.93 73.63
CA LEU A 249 -111.80 15.66 74.26
C LEU A 249 -111.51 15.69 75.77
N LYS A 250 -110.44 16.38 76.21
CA LYS A 250 -110.19 16.66 77.63
C LYS A 250 -111.29 17.53 78.23
N HIS A 251 -111.74 18.57 77.53
CA HIS A 251 -112.87 19.39 77.98
C HIS A 251 -114.14 18.56 78.10
N HIS A 252 -114.46 17.73 77.10
CA HIS A 252 -115.59 16.80 77.18
C HIS A 252 -115.44 15.75 78.27
N HIS A 253 -114.23 15.24 78.53
CA HIS A 253 -114.00 14.31 79.62
C HIS A 253 -114.15 15.00 80.99
N ALA A 254 -113.71 16.25 81.12
CA ALA A 254 -113.94 17.06 82.31
C ALA A 254 -115.45 17.33 82.52
N ASP A 255 -116.18 17.64 81.45
CA ASP A 255 -117.65 17.79 81.48
C ASP A 255 -118.35 16.48 81.88
N LEU A 256 -117.90 15.35 81.32
CA LEU A 256 -118.41 14.03 81.68
C LEU A 256 -118.08 13.67 83.14
N ILE A 257 -116.88 13.98 83.65
CA ILE A 257 -116.55 13.83 85.07
C ILE A 257 -117.47 14.70 85.94
N LEU A 258 -117.77 15.93 85.52
CA LEU A 258 -118.71 16.80 86.23
C LEU A 258 -120.13 16.21 86.22
N THR A 259 -120.59 15.65 85.10
CA THR A 259 -121.89 14.98 85.03
C THR A 259 -121.92 13.67 85.84
N CYS A 260 -120.86 12.86 85.82
CA CYS A 260 -120.71 11.67 86.66
C CYS A 260 -120.67 12.02 88.15
N ARG A 261 -120.00 13.12 88.55
CA ARG A 261 -120.06 13.64 89.93
C ARG A 261 -121.48 14.11 90.30
N ARG A 262 -122.21 14.70 89.35
CA ARG A 262 -123.62 15.12 89.53
C ARG A 262 -124.55 13.91 89.66
N ILE A 263 -124.32 12.84 88.91
CA ILE A 263 -125.05 11.57 89.01
C ILE A 263 -124.67 10.84 90.32
N GLN A 264 -123.39 10.85 90.72
CA GLN A 264 -122.96 10.34 92.04
C GLN A 264 -123.58 11.11 93.21
N LYS A 265 -123.79 12.43 93.09
CA LYS A 265 -124.58 13.20 94.08
C LYS A 265 -126.04 12.74 94.10
N LYS A 266 -126.68 12.53 92.94
CA LYS A 266 -128.05 11.98 92.86
C LYS A 266 -128.17 10.54 93.39
N ILE A 267 -127.13 9.71 93.24
CA ILE A 267 -127.08 8.35 93.81
C ILE A 267 -126.85 8.39 95.33
N LYS A 268 -126.06 9.35 95.83
CA LYS A 268 -125.93 9.59 97.29
C LYS A 268 -127.23 10.12 97.92
N GLU A 269 -128.00 10.92 97.20
CA GLU A 269 -129.33 11.41 97.62
C GLU A 269 -130.42 10.31 97.53
N ALA A 270 -130.24 9.30 96.66
CA ALA A 270 -131.13 8.13 96.56
C ALA A 270 -130.81 7.03 97.60
N ASN A 271 -129.55 6.90 98.03
CA ASN A 271 -129.12 5.96 99.08
C ASN A 271 -129.26 6.51 100.51
N SER A 272 -129.82 7.72 100.69
CA SER A 272 -130.24 8.26 101.99
C SER A 272 -131.74 8.10 102.27
N PHE A 273 -132.42 7.24 101.48
CA PHE A 273 -133.85 6.90 101.63
C PHE A 273 -134.10 5.39 101.81
N ILE A 274 -133.08 4.65 102.25
CA ILE A 274 -133.15 3.33 102.91
C ILE A 274 -132.18 3.37 104.10
#